data_AF-A0A453ACB1-F1
#
_entry.id   AF-A0A453ACB1-F1
#
_cell.length_a   1.000
_cell.length_b   1.000
_cell.length_c   1.000
_cell.angle_alpha   90.00
_cell.angle_beta   90.00
_cell.angle_gamma   90.00
#
_symmetry.space_group_name_H-M   'P 1'
#
loop_
_entity.id
_entity.type
_entity.pdbx_description
1 polymer ?
#
loop_
_entity_poly.entity_id
_entity_poly.type
_entity_poly.pdbx_seq_one_letter_code
_entity_poly.pdbx_strand_id
1 'polypeptide(L)'
;RLGVHPCDKRSSITRYRTLFPAIDFSLIENDEDVLWEPDVREAIDVVAARGMKFLDWLWTREENEIAIVTHSSFLDFTLNMYSKECHPTIAEDMRKRFANCELRSMVLVDRSNLGSDTPTCDFPGKIPAGLDLPSDVADKKHIEEASNGNRGAAGCLEHTHMSSPTRLISI
;
A
#
# COMPACT_ATOMS: atom_id res chain seq x y z
N ARG A 1 14.42 -9.59 7.66
CA ARG A 1 13.77 -10.92 7.61
C ARG A 1 13.02 -11.09 8.91
N LEU A 2 11.72 -11.34 8.85
CA LEU A 2 10.78 -11.21 9.96
C LEU A 2 10.98 -12.29 11.04
N GLY A 3 10.82 -11.91 12.30
CA GLY A 3 10.84 -12.78 13.47
C GLY A 3 12.12 -12.69 14.29
N VAL A 4 12.13 -13.33 15.48
CA VAL A 4 13.21 -13.35 16.48
C VAL A 4 13.49 -12.00 17.15
N HIS A 5 13.55 -10.90 16.40
CA HIS A 5 13.83 -9.60 16.97
C HIS A 5 12.58 -9.05 17.68
N PRO A 6 12.72 -8.49 18.90
CA PRO A 6 11.59 -7.90 19.61
C PRO A 6 10.90 -6.76 18.83
N CYS A 7 11.62 -6.06 17.94
CA CYS A 7 11.05 -5.04 17.06
C CYS A 7 10.13 -5.62 15.98
N ASP A 8 10.25 -6.92 15.68
CA ASP A 8 9.38 -7.62 14.73
C ASP A 8 8.12 -8.17 15.42
N LYS A 9 8.03 -8.09 16.76
CA LYS A 9 6.85 -8.48 17.52
C LYS A 9 5.89 -7.31 17.62
N ARG A 10 4.66 -7.49 17.13
CA ARG A 10 3.59 -6.51 17.33
C ARG A 10 3.24 -6.39 18.81
N SER A 11 3.03 -5.17 19.31
CA SER A 11 2.44 -4.96 20.64
C SER A 11 0.97 -5.39 20.66
N SER A 12 0.40 -5.55 21.86
CA SER A 12 -1.01 -5.91 22.00
C SER A 12 -1.95 -4.84 21.45
N ILE A 13 -3.11 -5.28 20.95
CA ILE A 13 -4.16 -4.37 20.47
C ILE A 13 -4.72 -3.54 21.63
N THR A 14 -4.83 -4.13 22.82
CA THR A 14 -5.18 -3.42 24.06
C THR A 14 -4.26 -2.23 24.27
N ARG A 15 -2.94 -2.41 24.13
CA ARG A 15 -1.98 -1.31 24.22
C ARG A 15 -2.18 -0.30 23.09
N TYR A 16 -2.30 -0.73 21.84
CA TYR A 16 -2.46 0.22 20.72
C TYR A 16 -3.75 1.04 20.78
N ARG A 17 -4.87 0.46 21.23
CA ARG A 17 -6.12 1.20 21.45
C ARG A 17 -5.95 2.36 22.43
N THR A 18 -5.11 2.19 23.46
CA THR A 18 -4.82 3.30 24.39
C THR A 18 -3.95 4.40 23.76
N LEU A 19 -3.04 4.05 22.85
CA LEU A 19 -2.14 5.01 22.20
C LEU A 19 -2.79 5.71 21.00
N PHE A 20 -3.68 5.01 20.30
CA PHE A 20 -4.29 5.42 19.03
C PHE A 20 -5.81 5.20 19.07
N PRO A 21 -6.55 5.96 19.91
CA PRO A 21 -7.99 5.75 20.12
C PRO A 21 -8.86 6.01 18.88
N ALA A 22 -8.33 6.70 17.87
CA ALA A 22 -9.02 6.99 16.61
C ALA A 22 -8.89 5.87 15.56
N ILE A 23 -8.04 4.86 15.80
CA ILE A 23 -7.83 3.76 14.86
C ILE A 23 -8.79 2.63 15.20
N ASP A 24 -9.51 2.14 14.19
CA ASP A 24 -10.30 0.93 14.34
C ASP A 24 -9.42 -0.32 14.23
N PHE A 25 -9.49 -1.16 15.26
CA PHE A 25 -8.81 -2.45 15.33
C PHE A 25 -9.79 -3.64 15.31
N SER A 26 -11.05 -3.41 14.94
CA SER A 26 -12.13 -4.42 14.95
C SER A 26 -11.84 -5.63 14.06
N LEU A 27 -11.09 -5.43 12.97
CA LEU A 27 -10.72 -6.47 12.02
C LEU A 27 -9.53 -7.34 12.46
N ILE A 28 -8.93 -7.06 13.63
CA ILE A 28 -7.83 -7.86 14.17
C ILE A 28 -8.39 -8.90 15.14
N GLU A 29 -8.13 -10.18 14.85
CA GLU A 29 -8.67 -11.31 15.60
C GLU A 29 -8.03 -11.48 17.00
N ASN A 30 -6.70 -11.36 17.08
CA ASN A 30 -5.93 -11.69 18.28
C ASN A 30 -5.36 -10.43 18.93
N ASP A 31 -5.44 -10.32 20.27
CA ASP A 31 -4.85 -9.20 21.01
C ASP A 31 -3.31 -9.22 20.91
N GLU A 32 -2.71 -10.37 21.19
CA GLU A 32 -1.25 -10.59 21.10
C GLU A 32 -0.81 -11.00 19.69
N ASP A 33 0.49 -10.86 19.42
CA ASP A 33 1.11 -11.38 18.19
C ASP A 33 1.31 -12.90 18.29
N VAL A 34 0.37 -13.66 17.71
CA VAL A 34 0.37 -15.13 17.71
C VAL A 34 1.27 -15.75 16.63
N LEU A 35 1.82 -14.93 15.72
CA LEU A 35 2.69 -15.40 14.63
C LEU A 35 4.17 -15.22 14.96
N TRP A 36 4.49 -14.33 15.91
CA TRP A 36 5.84 -14.11 16.35
C TRP A 36 6.27 -15.14 17.40
N GLU A 37 7.41 -15.78 17.14
CA GLU A 37 8.04 -16.75 18.03
C GLU A 37 9.44 -16.24 18.44
N PRO A 38 9.85 -16.38 19.72
CA PRO A 38 11.11 -15.80 20.22
C PRO A 38 12.36 -16.29 19.48
N ASP A 39 12.39 -17.58 19.15
CA ASP A 39 13.59 -18.25 18.64
C ASP A 39 13.42 -18.74 17.20
N VAL A 40 12.26 -18.49 16.59
CA VAL A 40 11.93 -18.99 15.26
C VAL A 40 11.79 -17.82 14.29
N ARG A 41 12.63 -17.81 13.27
CA ARG A 41 12.54 -16.86 12.17
C ARG A 41 11.57 -17.40 11.13
N GLU A 42 10.65 -16.56 10.64
CA GLU A 42 9.69 -17.00 9.64
C GLU A 42 10.42 -17.46 8.36
N ALA A 43 9.89 -18.54 7.77
CA ALA A 43 10.32 -19.03 6.47
C ALA A 43 9.74 -18.12 5.37
N ILE A 44 10.52 -17.88 4.31
CA ILE A 44 10.17 -16.90 3.27
C ILE A 44 8.89 -17.29 2.54
N ASP A 45 8.73 -18.58 2.26
CA ASP A 45 7.55 -19.18 1.65
C ASP A 45 6.30 -19.03 2.52
N VAL A 46 6.43 -19.19 3.83
CA VAL A 46 5.33 -18.98 4.80
C VAL A 46 4.89 -17.52 4.81
N VAL A 47 5.84 -16.57 4.84
CA VAL A 47 5.54 -15.13 4.77
C VAL A 47 4.87 -14.78 3.44
N ALA A 48 5.41 -15.26 2.32
CA ALA A 48 4.86 -15.01 1.00
C ALA A 48 3.43 -15.57 0.87
N ALA A 49 3.17 -16.78 1.38
CA ALA A 49 1.84 -17.40 1.37
C ALA A 49 0.83 -16.58 2.18
N ARG A 50 1.26 -16.03 3.33
CA ARG A 50 0.44 -15.09 4.11
C ARG A 50 0.21 -13.78 3.35
N GLY A 51 1.22 -13.30 2.62
CA GLY A 51 1.11 -12.18 1.72
C GLY A 51 0.05 -12.36 0.63
N MET A 52 -0.02 -13.54 -0.01
CA MET A 52 -1.06 -13.81 -1.02
C MET A 52 -2.46 -13.83 -0.40
N LYS A 53 -2.64 -14.47 0.76
CA LYS A 53 -3.93 -14.43 1.48
C LYS A 53 -4.35 -13.00 1.84
N PHE A 54 -3.38 -12.15 2.15
CA PHE A 54 -3.63 -10.73 2.37
C PHE A 54 -4.08 -10.02 1.10
N LEU A 55 -3.46 -10.28 -0.06
CA LEU A 55 -3.93 -9.77 -1.35
C LEU A 55 -5.34 -10.28 -1.70
N ASP A 56 -5.64 -11.55 -1.45
CA ASP A 56 -6.98 -12.12 -1.61
C ASP A 56 -8.00 -11.41 -0.70
N TRP A 57 -7.62 -11.12 0.55
CA TRP A 57 -8.47 -10.37 1.47
C TRP A 57 -8.72 -8.92 1.00
N LEU A 58 -7.73 -8.26 0.41
CA LEU A 58 -7.91 -6.91 -0.15
C LEU A 58 -8.98 -6.87 -1.24
N TRP A 59 -9.17 -7.95 -2.00
CA TRP A 59 -10.25 -8.04 -2.98
C TRP A 59 -11.65 -8.03 -2.35
N THR A 60 -11.76 -8.48 -1.10
CA THR A 60 -13.04 -8.53 -0.35
C THR A 60 -13.44 -7.21 0.29
N ARG A 61 -12.54 -6.22 0.29
CA ARG A 61 -12.79 -4.89 0.86
C ARG A 61 -13.81 -4.12 0.04
N GLU A 62 -14.53 -3.19 0.65
CA GLU A 62 -15.47 -2.32 -0.08
C GLU A 62 -14.77 -1.05 -0.59
N GLU A 63 -13.63 -0.71 0.01
CA GLU A 63 -12.85 0.49 -0.27
C GLU A 63 -12.14 0.43 -1.64
N ASN A 64 -12.26 1.51 -2.42
CA ASN A 64 -11.65 1.59 -3.75
C ASN A 64 -10.20 2.09 -3.74
N GLU A 65 -9.82 2.84 -2.70
CA GLU A 65 -8.47 3.38 -2.51
C GLU A 65 -7.95 2.89 -1.16
N ILE A 66 -6.91 2.06 -1.17
CA ILE A 66 -6.38 1.40 0.03
C ILE A 66 -4.90 1.75 0.18
N ALA A 67 -4.55 2.32 1.33
CA ALA A 67 -3.15 2.54 1.72
C ALA A 67 -2.62 1.35 2.55
N ILE A 68 -1.47 0.80 2.17
CA ILE A 68 -0.83 -0.33 2.84
C ILE A 68 0.53 0.11 3.40
N VAL A 69 0.58 0.34 4.71
CA VAL A 69 1.83 0.68 5.39
C VAL A 69 2.47 -0.58 5.98
N THR A 70 3.65 -0.95 5.48
CA THR A 70 4.34 -2.17 5.92
C THR A 70 5.86 -2.08 5.68
N HIS A 71 6.59 -3.13 6.05
CA HIS A 71 8.03 -3.23 5.83
C HIS A 71 8.37 -3.75 4.43
N SER A 72 9.46 -3.24 3.85
CA SER A 72 9.94 -3.63 2.52
C SER A 72 10.13 -5.14 2.38
N SER A 73 10.59 -5.86 3.42
CA SER A 73 10.77 -7.31 3.31
C SER A 73 9.46 -8.08 3.15
N PHE A 74 8.36 -7.62 3.74
CA PHE A 74 7.05 -8.26 3.55
C PHE A 74 6.56 -8.08 2.11
N LEU A 75 6.70 -6.85 1.58
CA LEU A 75 6.39 -6.53 0.19
C LEU A 75 7.26 -7.30 -0.78
N ASP A 76 8.57 -7.35 -0.53
CA ASP A 76 9.52 -8.08 -1.37
C ASP A 76 9.06 -9.53 -1.54
N PHE A 77 8.78 -10.26 -0.46
CA PHE A 77 8.38 -11.67 -0.57
C PHE A 77 6.99 -11.85 -1.20
N THR A 78 6.04 -10.99 -0.85
CA THR A 78 4.66 -11.06 -1.33
C THR A 78 4.59 -10.74 -2.83
N LEU A 79 5.13 -9.59 -3.24
CA LEU A 79 5.09 -9.13 -4.62
C LEU A 79 6.00 -9.97 -5.53
N ASN A 80 7.13 -10.50 -5.03
CA ASN A 80 7.90 -11.50 -5.78
C ASN A 80 7.07 -12.74 -6.09
N MET A 81 6.22 -13.19 -5.16
CA MET A 81 5.38 -14.36 -5.41
C MET A 81 4.24 -14.04 -6.36
N TYR A 82 3.53 -12.93 -6.13
CA TYR A 82 2.43 -12.47 -6.98
C TYR A 82 2.87 -12.19 -8.43
N SER A 83 4.03 -11.55 -8.61
CA SER A 83 4.55 -11.15 -9.92
C SER A 83 4.82 -12.30 -10.89
N LYS A 84 4.88 -13.56 -10.40
CA LYS A 84 5.08 -14.75 -11.25
C LYS A 84 3.96 -14.93 -12.27
N GLU A 85 2.77 -14.39 -11.99
CA GLU A 85 1.60 -14.48 -12.85
C GLU A 85 1.44 -13.25 -13.77
N CYS A 86 2.31 -12.24 -13.61
CA CYS A 86 2.25 -10.99 -14.35
C CYS A 86 3.09 -11.02 -15.64
N HIS A 87 2.82 -10.09 -16.55
CA HIS A 87 3.67 -9.84 -17.72
C HIS A 87 5.11 -9.50 -17.27
N PRO A 88 6.18 -9.97 -17.96
CA PRO A 88 7.57 -9.80 -17.51
C PRO A 88 7.97 -8.39 -17.10
N THR A 89 7.53 -7.37 -17.84
CA THR A 89 7.79 -5.95 -17.53
C THR A 89 7.17 -5.53 -16.19
N ILE A 90 5.90 -5.90 -15.95
CA ILE A 90 5.21 -5.61 -14.69
C ILE A 90 5.89 -6.39 -13.56
N ALA A 91 6.26 -7.64 -13.82
CA ALA A 91 6.94 -8.46 -12.84
C ALA A 91 8.31 -7.91 -12.46
N GLU A 92 9.07 -7.32 -13.39
CA GLU A 92 10.32 -6.64 -13.10
C GLU A 92 10.10 -5.43 -12.17
N ASP A 93 9.10 -4.61 -12.44
CA ASP A 93 8.79 -3.44 -11.62
C ASP A 93 8.30 -3.81 -10.21
N MET A 94 7.41 -4.80 -10.09
CA MET A 94 6.90 -5.27 -8.79
C MET A 94 7.99 -5.86 -7.90
N ARG A 95 9.07 -6.38 -8.48
CA ARG A 95 10.19 -6.98 -7.74
C ARG A 95 11.25 -6.00 -7.31
N LYS A 96 11.15 -4.73 -7.72
CA LYS A 96 12.05 -3.67 -7.24
C LYS A 96 11.84 -3.50 -5.74
N ARG A 97 12.92 -3.47 -4.98
CA ARG A 97 12.87 -3.27 -3.54
C ARG A 97 12.37 -1.87 -3.20
N PHE A 98 11.59 -1.75 -2.13
CA PHE A 98 11.10 -0.46 -1.62
C PHE A 98 12.16 0.21 -0.73
N ALA A 99 12.39 1.50 -0.95
CA ALA A 99 13.14 2.37 -0.05
C ALA A 99 12.28 2.79 1.16
N ASN A 100 12.91 3.43 2.14
CA ASN A 100 12.19 3.89 3.33
C ASN A 100 11.17 4.98 2.97
N CYS A 101 9.92 4.80 3.40
CA CYS A 101 8.79 5.68 3.05
C CYS A 101 8.57 5.86 1.53
N GLU A 102 9.06 4.93 0.71
CA GLU A 102 8.75 4.94 -0.72
C GLU A 102 7.29 4.56 -0.92
N LEU A 103 6.55 5.41 -1.65
CA LEU A 103 5.17 5.16 -2.06
C LEU A 103 5.14 4.59 -3.48
N ARG A 104 4.46 3.47 -3.68
CA ARG A 104 4.11 2.97 -5.02
C ARG A 104 2.62 2.73 -5.13
N SER A 105 2.02 3.41 -6.10
CA SER A 105 0.62 3.19 -6.46
C SER A 105 0.51 2.05 -7.49
N MET A 106 -0.30 1.06 -7.17
CA MET A 106 -0.60 -0.09 -8.01
C MET A 106 -2.09 -0.19 -8.23
N VAL A 107 -2.48 -0.71 -9.39
CA VAL A 107 -3.88 -0.86 -9.76
C VAL A 107 -4.21 -2.34 -9.81
N LEU A 108 -5.10 -2.78 -8.93
CA LEU A 108 -5.68 -4.11 -8.96
C LEU A 108 -6.91 -4.10 -9.88
N VAL A 109 -6.90 -4.94 -10.90
CA VAL A 109 -7.99 -5.05 -11.88
C VAL A 109 -8.68 -6.40 -11.75
N ASP A 110 -9.94 -6.40 -11.30
CA ASP A 110 -10.78 -7.60 -11.37
C ASP A 110 -11.29 -7.77 -12.80
N ARG A 111 -10.85 -8.83 -13.46
CA ARG A 111 -11.26 -9.15 -14.84
C ARG A 111 -12.57 -9.94 -14.88
N SER A 112 -13.09 -10.37 -13.74
CA SER A 112 -14.27 -11.23 -13.63
C SER A 112 -15.58 -10.48 -13.40
N ASN A 113 -15.54 -9.29 -12.78
CA ASN A 113 -16.72 -8.45 -12.56
C ASN A 113 -16.70 -7.22 -13.46
N LEU A 114 -17.46 -7.20 -14.55
CA LEU A 114 -17.62 -6.02 -15.40
C LEU A 114 -18.91 -5.28 -14.98
N GLY A 115 -18.88 -4.47 -13.91
CA GLY A 115 -20.08 -3.72 -13.51
C GLY A 115 -19.98 -2.87 -12.23
N SER A 116 -20.16 -1.55 -12.43
CA SER A 116 -20.60 -0.47 -11.52
C SER A 116 -20.34 -0.56 -10.00
N ASP A 117 -19.29 0.11 -9.53
CA ASP A 117 -19.17 0.51 -8.12
C ASP A 117 -18.90 2.01 -7.98
N THR A 118 -19.55 2.64 -7.00
CA THR A 118 -19.34 4.03 -6.60
C THR A 118 -18.28 4.11 -5.50
N PRO A 119 -17.31 5.05 -5.56
CA PRO A 119 -16.26 5.15 -4.55
C PRO A 119 -16.79 5.59 -3.20
N THR A 120 -16.46 4.81 -2.17
CA THR A 120 -16.71 5.12 -0.76
C THR A 120 -15.36 5.21 -0.04
N CYS A 121 -15.18 6.25 0.78
CA CYS A 121 -14.00 6.45 1.62
C CYS A 121 -14.48 6.71 3.05
N ASP A 122 -14.08 5.86 3.99
CA ASP A 122 -14.50 5.93 5.40
C ASP A 122 -13.56 6.75 6.28
N PHE A 123 -12.62 7.50 5.67
CA PHE A 123 -11.71 8.34 6.43
C PHE A 123 -12.40 9.67 6.80
N PRO A 124 -12.55 10.02 8.10
CA PRO A 124 -13.19 11.27 8.53
C PRO A 124 -12.31 12.49 8.27
N GLY A 125 -11.01 12.30 8.01
CA GLY A 125 -10.14 13.34 7.48
C GLY A 125 -10.38 13.50 5.98
N LYS A 126 -10.49 14.72 5.48
CA LYS A 126 -10.61 14.94 4.04
C LYS A 126 -9.34 14.44 3.34
N ILE A 127 -9.49 13.87 2.14
CA ILE A 127 -8.36 13.64 1.24
C ILE A 127 -7.63 14.99 1.05
N PRO A 128 -6.33 15.10 1.35
CA PRO A 128 -5.57 16.31 1.06
C PRO A 128 -5.60 16.57 -0.45
N ALA A 129 -6.02 17.76 -0.86
CA ALA A 129 -5.96 18.15 -2.26
C ALA A 129 -4.48 18.43 -2.61
N GLY A 130 -3.78 17.44 -3.16
CA GLY A 130 -2.39 17.58 -3.58
C GLY A 130 -1.93 16.38 -4.41
N LEU A 131 -1.00 16.62 -5.34
CA LEU A 131 -0.27 15.54 -6.01
C LEU A 131 0.65 14.87 -4.97
N ASP A 132 0.64 13.55 -4.88
CA ASP A 132 1.58 12.80 -4.05
C ASP A 132 2.99 13.00 -4.56
N LEU A 133 3.75 13.86 -3.87
CA LEU A 133 5.14 14.12 -4.16
C LEU A 133 6.01 13.36 -3.16
N PRO A 134 7.12 12.74 -3.60
CA PRO A 134 8.12 12.21 -2.67
C PRO A 134 8.56 13.31 -1.71
N SER A 135 8.80 12.96 -0.44
CA SER A 135 9.28 13.91 0.59
C SER A 135 10.48 14.72 0.10
N ASP A 136 11.34 14.10 -0.69
CA ASP A 136 12.59 14.65 -1.25
C ASP A 136 12.36 15.75 -2.30
N VAL A 137 11.14 15.89 -2.82
CA VAL A 137 10.73 16.91 -3.80
C VAL A 137 10.08 18.11 -3.12
N ALA A 138 9.48 17.93 -1.93
CA ALA A 138 8.85 19.01 -1.17
C ALA A 138 9.86 20.07 -0.72
N ASP A 139 11.10 19.66 -0.39
CA ASP A 139 12.15 20.58 0.07
C ASP A 139 12.73 21.47 -1.04
N LYS A 140 12.50 21.16 -2.32
CA LYS A 140 13.03 21.96 -3.44
C LYS A 140 12.13 23.13 -3.84
N LYS A 141 10.85 23.13 -3.44
CA LYS A 141 9.91 24.19 -3.82
C LYS A 141 10.11 25.52 -3.06
N HIS A 142 10.86 25.52 -1.96
CA HIS A 142 11.10 26.77 -1.21
C HIS A 142 12.30 27.60 -1.72
N ILE A 143 13.05 27.13 -2.74
CA ILE A 143 14.27 27.81 -3.19
C ILE A 143 14.19 28.36 -4.64
N GLU A 144 13.22 27.94 -5.46
CA GLU A 144 13.18 28.33 -6.89
C GLU A 144 12.09 29.35 -7.29
N GLU A 145 11.19 29.79 -6.41
CA GLU A 145 10.17 30.80 -6.75
C GLU A 145 10.70 32.25 -6.86
N ALA A 146 12.03 32.44 -6.86
CA ALA A 146 12.67 33.73 -7.08
C ALA A 146 13.47 33.80 -8.39
N SER A 147 13.09 33.11 -9.47
CA SER A 147 13.44 33.59 -10.82
C SER A 147 12.59 33.01 -11.94
N ASN A 148 12.17 33.92 -12.82
CA ASN A 148 11.69 33.72 -14.19
C ASN A 148 10.28 33.18 -14.43
N GLY A 149 9.47 34.09 -14.98
CA GLY A 149 8.22 33.76 -15.64
C GLY A 149 8.33 33.37 -17.11
N ASN A 150 7.15 33.01 -17.60
CA ASN A 150 6.65 32.99 -18.98
C ASN A 150 6.59 31.64 -19.72
N ARG A 151 5.33 31.31 -20.08
CA ARG A 151 4.79 30.57 -21.24
C ARG A 151 4.90 29.03 -21.31
N GLY A 152 3.73 28.43 -21.53
CA GLY A 152 3.57 27.15 -22.22
C GLY A 152 2.20 26.50 -21.98
N ALA A 153 1.25 26.70 -22.89
CA ALA A 153 0.00 25.93 -22.94
C ALA A 153 0.25 24.58 -23.62
N ALA A 154 -0.21 23.47 -23.03
CA ALA A 154 -0.39 22.20 -23.75
C ALA A 154 -1.32 21.23 -23.00
N GLY A 155 -2.47 20.95 -23.63
CA GLY A 155 -3.10 19.63 -23.72
C GLY A 155 -3.68 18.98 -22.45
N CYS A 156 -5.00 19.10 -22.26
CA CYS A 156 -5.77 18.08 -21.54
C CYS A 156 -5.71 16.76 -22.33
N LEU A 157 -5.07 15.74 -21.78
CA LEU A 157 -5.24 14.36 -22.24
C LEU A 157 -6.52 13.83 -21.62
N GLU A 158 -7.46 13.46 -22.49
CA GLU A 158 -8.76 12.89 -22.15
C GLU A 158 -8.59 11.62 -21.31
N HIS A 159 -9.30 11.57 -20.19
CA HIS A 159 -9.43 10.38 -19.36
C HIS A 159 -10.23 9.32 -20.12
N THR A 160 -9.56 8.29 -20.62
CA THR A 160 -10.24 7.08 -21.08
C THR A 160 -10.85 6.36 -19.88
N HIS A 161 -12.18 6.36 -19.85
CA HIS A 161 -12.98 5.71 -18.82
C HIS A 161 -12.85 4.18 -18.97
N MET A 162 -11.93 3.55 -18.22
CA MET A 162 -11.88 2.09 -18.10
C MET A 162 -12.86 1.65 -17.01
N SER A 163 -14.04 1.18 -17.43
CA SER A 163 -15.11 0.68 -16.58
C SER A 163 -14.89 -0.79 -16.19
N SER A 164 -13.84 -1.05 -15.42
CA SER A 164 -13.68 -2.31 -14.66
C SER A 164 -13.54 -1.92 -13.18
N PRO A 165 -14.09 -2.68 -12.22
CA PRO A 165 -13.87 -2.43 -10.80
C PRO A 165 -12.37 -2.54 -10.55
N THR A 166 -11.82 -1.39 -10.23
CA THR A 166 -10.40 -1.12 -10.19
C THR A 166 -10.12 -0.59 -8.80
N ARG A 167 -9.22 -1.25 -8.07
CA ARG A 167 -8.78 -0.76 -6.76
C ARG A 167 -7.41 -0.13 -6.90
N LEU A 168 -7.29 1.11 -6.43
CA LEU A 168 -6.00 1.77 -6.29
C LEU A 168 -5.42 1.37 -4.94
N ILE A 169 -4.26 0.73 -4.98
CA ILE A 169 -3.48 0.42 -3.78
C ILE A 169 -2.26 1.30 -3.77
N SER A 170 -2.10 2.06 -2.71
CA SER A 170 -0.88 2.83 -2.45
C SER A 170 -0.10 2.15 -1.33
N ILE A 171 1.07 1.61 -1.67
CA ILE A 171 1.96 0.93 -0.73
C ILE A 171 3.07 1.88 -0.32
#